data_AF-A0A2I0N4D0-F1
#
_entry.id   AF-A0A2I0N4D0-F1
#
_cell.length_a   1.000
_cell.length_b   1.000
_cell.length_c   1.000
_cell.angle_alpha   90.00
_cell.angle_beta   90.00
_cell.angle_gamma   90.00
#
_symmetry.space_group_name_H-M   'P 1'
#
loop_
_entity.id
_entity.type
_entity.pdbx_description
1 polymer ?
#
loop_
_entity_poly.entity_id
_entity_poly.type
_entity_poly.pdbx_seq_one_letter_code
_entity_poly.pdbx_strand_id
1 'polypeptide(L)'
;SPSPLSASFGEWKDVAGFIYGHGLLETAWPNTMMQTELMVRQSGGFSTMTMAGPHPDAPQMAQAIWEASNIIYLLVHGAPDGYSCTYGALMVSGDMIREWSLGPALVYASTCLTTKLVGEKIAGSFSLNFLHAGGVCYVGANQPSSDSLVMVPGAMPANGCDRLGEIFLTHIVKDNMDVGTAFKVAKNEFLAETQNYFTWYEYVLYGDPALNPYEPNNDG
;
A
#
# COMPACT_ATOMS: atom_id res chain seq x y z
N SER A 1 16.12 2.91 -25.52
CA SER A 1 14.96 2.06 -25.88
C SER A 1 14.13 1.86 -24.63
N PRO A 2 12.79 1.86 -24.69
CA PRO A 2 11.99 1.55 -23.50
C PRO A 2 12.40 0.18 -22.96
N SER A 3 12.53 0.06 -21.63
CA SER A 3 12.81 -1.21 -20.95
C SER A 3 11.72 -2.24 -21.29
N PRO A 4 12.02 -3.55 -21.27
CA PRO A 4 11.01 -4.59 -21.47
C PRO A 4 9.81 -4.46 -20.51
N LEU A 5 10.07 -3.96 -19.30
CA LEU A 5 9.04 -3.64 -18.30
C LEU A 5 8.18 -2.45 -18.73
N SER A 6 8.78 -1.37 -19.22
CA SER A 6 8.02 -0.20 -19.69
C SER A 6 7.14 -0.48 -20.90
N ALA A 7 7.56 -1.41 -21.78
CA ALA A 7 6.75 -1.88 -22.89
C ALA A 7 5.55 -2.75 -22.45
N SER A 8 5.63 -3.37 -21.26
CA SER A 8 4.60 -4.28 -20.75
C SER A 8 3.67 -3.64 -19.71
N PHE A 9 4.18 -2.69 -18.91
CA PHE A 9 3.51 -2.12 -17.73
C PHE A 9 3.44 -0.59 -17.72
N GLY A 10 3.99 0.09 -18.75
CA GLY A 10 4.02 1.56 -18.83
C GLY A 10 5.30 2.19 -18.25
N GLU A 11 5.49 3.49 -18.49
CA GLU A 11 6.68 4.21 -18.04
C GLU A 11 6.80 4.24 -16.50
N TRP A 12 8.04 4.21 -16.03
CA TRP A 12 8.36 4.43 -14.62
C TRP A 12 8.00 5.86 -14.19
N LYS A 13 7.64 6.02 -12.93
CA LYS A 13 7.06 7.20 -12.28
C LYS A 13 7.74 7.35 -10.92
N ASP A 14 8.29 8.52 -10.69
CA ASP A 14 9.05 8.88 -9.49
C ASP A 14 8.14 9.33 -8.34
N VAL A 15 6.89 8.85 -8.30
CA VAL A 15 5.89 9.26 -7.31
C VAL A 15 5.47 8.08 -6.44
N ALA A 16 5.42 8.32 -5.13
CA ALA A 16 4.75 7.46 -4.17
C ALA A 16 3.49 8.13 -3.59
N GLY A 17 2.36 7.44 -3.67
CA GLY A 17 1.06 7.88 -3.20
C GLY A 17 0.79 7.42 -1.77
N PHE A 18 0.30 8.32 -0.93
CA PHE A 18 -0.10 8.05 0.44
C PHE A 18 -1.57 8.42 0.61
N ILE A 19 -2.41 7.45 0.98
CA ILE A 19 -3.84 7.69 1.20
C ILE A 19 -4.20 7.19 2.58
N TYR A 20 -4.73 8.08 3.42
CA TYR A 20 -5.11 7.71 4.79
C TYR A 20 -6.43 8.30 5.27
N GLY A 21 -7.03 7.62 6.25
CA GLY A 21 -8.31 7.98 6.87
C GLY A 21 -8.28 9.20 7.80
N HIS A 22 -9.46 9.68 8.19
CA HIS A 22 -9.61 10.72 9.22
C HIS A 22 -10.69 10.32 10.23
N GLY A 23 -10.26 9.69 11.32
CA GLY A 23 -11.09 9.34 12.48
C GLY A 23 -10.21 9.12 13.72
N LEU A 24 -10.82 9.07 14.90
CA LEU A 24 -10.06 9.00 16.18
C LEU A 24 -9.18 7.73 16.31
N LEU A 25 -9.49 6.68 15.56
CA LEU A 25 -8.63 5.49 15.43
C LEU A 25 -7.50 5.74 14.41
N GLU A 26 -7.75 6.56 13.40
CA GLU A 26 -6.82 6.93 12.33
C GLU A 26 -5.90 8.13 12.64
N THR A 27 -6.29 8.96 13.59
CA THR A 27 -5.67 10.28 13.89
C THR A 27 -4.38 10.22 14.70
N ALA A 28 -4.00 9.05 15.21
CA ALA A 28 -2.73 8.86 15.91
C ALA A 28 -1.65 8.17 15.04
N TRP A 29 -2.00 7.84 13.79
CA TRP A 29 -1.10 7.36 12.72
C TRP A 29 -0.40 8.42 11.83
N PRO A 30 -0.63 9.76 11.95
CA PRO A 30 0.10 10.74 11.15
C PRO A 30 1.62 10.65 11.31
N ASN A 31 2.12 10.23 12.48
CA ASN A 31 3.56 10.08 12.68
C ASN A 31 4.12 8.93 11.86
N THR A 32 3.54 7.72 11.92
CA THR A 32 4.00 6.59 11.08
C THR A 32 3.93 6.92 9.60
N MET A 33 2.80 7.51 9.16
CA MET A 33 2.64 7.95 7.77
C MET A 33 3.68 8.99 7.38
N MET A 34 3.85 10.03 8.19
CA MET A 34 4.82 11.09 7.91
C MET A 34 6.25 10.55 7.93
N GLN A 35 6.61 9.67 8.86
CA GLN A 35 7.94 9.05 8.90
C GLN A 35 8.18 8.15 7.69
N THR A 36 7.18 7.36 7.29
CA THR A 36 7.25 6.51 6.10
C THR A 36 7.34 7.36 4.83
N GLU A 37 6.53 8.42 4.72
CA GLU A 37 6.55 9.38 3.62
C GLU A 37 7.90 10.12 3.55
N LEU A 38 8.41 10.58 4.69
CA LEU A 38 9.75 11.20 4.78
C LEU A 38 10.84 10.21 4.38
N MET A 39 10.73 8.95 4.79
CA MET A 39 11.67 7.90 4.41
C MET A 39 11.66 7.67 2.89
N VAL A 40 10.46 7.55 2.31
CA VAL A 40 10.28 7.36 0.86
C VAL A 40 10.81 8.55 0.07
N ARG A 41 10.61 9.79 0.55
CA ARG A 41 11.18 10.99 -0.07
C ARG A 41 12.70 11.07 0.09
N GLN A 42 13.19 11.02 1.32
CA GLN A 42 14.58 11.36 1.64
C GLN A 42 15.57 10.24 1.33
N SER A 43 15.17 8.99 1.58
CA SER A 43 16.00 7.82 1.33
C SER A 43 15.69 7.20 -0.04
N GLY A 44 14.43 7.28 -0.48
CA GLY A 44 13.99 6.68 -1.73
C GLY A 44 14.06 7.54 -2.97
N GLY A 45 14.18 8.86 -2.82
CA GLY A 45 14.22 9.79 -3.96
C GLY A 45 12.87 9.98 -4.67
N PHE A 46 11.77 9.46 -4.13
CA PHE A 46 10.44 9.66 -4.70
C PHE A 46 9.88 11.04 -4.35
N SER A 47 9.21 11.68 -5.30
CA SER A 47 8.16 12.65 -5.01
C SER A 47 6.99 11.93 -4.32
N THR A 48 6.19 12.64 -3.51
CA THR A 48 5.00 11.99 -2.94
C THR A 48 3.75 12.85 -3.06
N MET A 49 2.62 12.18 -3.22
CA MET A 49 1.29 12.77 -3.23
C MET A 49 0.48 12.18 -2.09
N THR A 50 -0.24 13.02 -1.37
CA THR A 50 -0.92 12.60 -0.14
C THR A 50 -2.38 13.03 -0.14
N MET A 51 -3.28 12.10 0.18
CA MET A 51 -4.68 12.38 0.49
C MET A 51 -5.00 11.97 1.92
N ALA A 52 -5.50 12.93 2.70
CA ALA A 52 -5.83 12.78 4.10
C ALA A 52 -7.34 12.92 4.32
N GLY A 53 -7.98 11.86 4.82
CA GLY A 53 -9.39 11.87 5.19
C GLY A 53 -10.38 11.85 4.03
N PRO A 54 -11.67 12.02 4.35
CA PRO A 54 -12.71 12.12 3.34
C PRO A 54 -12.53 13.42 2.54
N HIS A 55 -12.64 13.32 1.22
CA HIS A 55 -12.61 14.47 0.32
C HIS A 55 -13.89 14.51 -0.51
N PRO A 56 -14.50 15.68 -0.77
CA PRO A 56 -15.70 15.77 -1.62
C PRO A 56 -15.47 15.21 -3.03
N ASP A 57 -14.26 15.35 -3.56
CA ASP A 57 -13.81 14.83 -4.87
C ASP A 57 -12.98 13.54 -4.75
N ALA A 58 -13.24 12.75 -3.70
CA ALA A 58 -12.41 11.61 -3.31
C ALA A 58 -12.09 10.60 -4.43
N PRO A 59 -13.04 10.16 -5.27
CA PRO A 59 -12.73 9.22 -6.33
C PRO A 59 -11.76 9.82 -7.37
N GLN A 60 -11.93 11.09 -7.74
CA GLN A 60 -11.09 11.75 -8.75
C GLN A 60 -9.69 12.04 -8.22
N MET A 61 -9.58 12.50 -6.97
CA MET A 61 -8.27 12.71 -6.34
C MET A 61 -7.53 11.41 -6.11
N ALA A 62 -8.24 10.36 -5.66
CA ALA A 62 -7.65 9.03 -5.56
C ALA A 62 -7.14 8.59 -6.94
N GLN A 63 -7.97 8.63 -7.98
CA GLN A 63 -7.54 8.28 -9.34
C GLN A 63 -6.25 9.00 -9.74
N ALA A 64 -6.18 10.31 -9.55
CA ALA A 64 -4.97 11.08 -9.88
C ALA A 64 -3.73 10.61 -9.11
N ILE A 65 -3.86 10.29 -7.82
CA ILE A 65 -2.74 9.75 -7.01
C ILE A 65 -2.34 8.37 -7.52
N TRP A 66 -3.31 7.47 -7.72
CA TRP A 66 -3.06 6.10 -8.14
C TRP A 66 -2.41 6.04 -9.52
N GLU A 67 -2.91 6.82 -10.49
CA GLU A 67 -2.36 6.89 -11.84
C GLU A 67 -1.00 7.60 -11.91
N ALA A 68 -0.66 8.47 -10.95
CA ALA A 68 0.66 9.10 -10.89
C ALA A 68 1.71 8.22 -10.20
N SER A 69 1.31 7.28 -9.33
CA SER A 69 2.21 6.61 -8.40
C SER A 69 2.70 5.25 -8.89
N ASN A 70 3.89 4.86 -8.44
CA ASN A 70 4.37 3.48 -8.54
C ASN A 70 4.52 2.78 -7.19
N ILE A 71 4.50 3.52 -6.11
CA ILE A 71 4.33 2.95 -4.76
C ILE A 71 3.09 3.60 -4.17
N ILE A 72 2.18 2.81 -3.63
CA ILE A 72 0.98 3.29 -2.97
C ILE A 72 0.92 2.68 -1.58
N TYR A 73 0.85 3.53 -0.56
CA TYR A 73 0.61 3.11 0.82
C TYR A 73 -0.80 3.55 1.24
N LEU A 74 -1.67 2.57 1.48
CA LEU A 74 -3.03 2.79 1.94
C LEU A 74 -3.13 2.54 3.45
N LEU A 75 -3.70 3.49 4.17
CA LEU A 75 -3.93 3.41 5.60
C LEU A 75 -5.36 3.90 5.91
N VAL A 76 -6.32 3.03 5.57
CA VAL A 76 -7.75 3.33 5.44
C VAL A 76 -8.58 2.15 5.94
N HIS A 77 -9.89 2.32 6.04
CA HIS A 77 -10.78 1.18 6.21
C HIS A 77 -10.99 0.46 4.88
N GLY A 78 -11.02 -0.87 4.94
CA GLY A 78 -11.19 -1.70 3.74
C GLY A 78 -12.31 -2.69 3.85
N ALA A 79 -12.79 -3.04 2.67
CA ALA A 79 -13.68 -4.14 2.40
C ALA A 79 -13.08 -4.97 1.24
N PRO A 80 -13.57 -6.18 1.00
CA PRO A 80 -13.12 -6.98 -0.14
C PRO A 80 -13.25 -6.28 -1.50
N ASP A 81 -14.18 -5.34 -1.62
CA ASP A 81 -14.55 -4.64 -2.85
C ASP A 81 -14.13 -3.18 -2.91
N GLY A 82 -13.41 -2.65 -1.91
CA GLY A 82 -13.01 -1.25 -1.90
C GLY A 82 -12.42 -0.76 -0.59
N TYR A 83 -12.21 0.55 -0.50
CA TYR A 83 -11.78 1.21 0.71
C TYR A 83 -12.49 2.54 0.96
N SER A 84 -12.35 3.04 2.19
CA SER A 84 -12.86 4.33 2.63
C SER A 84 -11.93 4.99 3.66
N CYS A 85 -11.81 6.32 3.58
CA CYS A 85 -11.14 7.14 4.59
C CYS A 85 -12.02 7.46 5.82
N THR A 86 -13.29 7.01 5.85
CA THR A 86 -14.21 7.10 6.99
C THR A 86 -15.13 5.88 7.12
N TYR A 87 -15.61 5.60 8.33
CA TYR A 87 -16.56 4.53 8.53
C TYR A 87 -17.89 4.81 7.79
N GLY A 88 -18.30 3.93 6.87
CA GLY A 88 -19.63 3.95 6.24
C GLY A 88 -19.78 4.61 4.87
N ALA A 89 -18.70 5.08 4.23
CA ALA A 89 -18.77 5.67 2.88
C ALA A 89 -17.62 5.18 1.97
N LEU A 90 -17.81 4.09 1.22
CA LEU A 90 -16.82 3.63 0.22
C LEU A 90 -16.39 4.79 -0.70
N MET A 91 -15.10 5.10 -0.69
CA MET A 91 -14.53 6.18 -1.51
C MET A 91 -14.05 5.65 -2.86
N VAL A 92 -13.50 4.44 -2.90
CA VAL A 92 -13.03 3.79 -4.12
C VAL A 92 -13.39 2.32 -4.09
N SER A 93 -14.03 1.84 -5.14
CA SER A 93 -14.37 0.42 -5.34
C SER A 93 -13.42 -0.26 -6.33
N GLY A 94 -13.40 -1.60 -6.32
CA GLY A 94 -12.67 -2.39 -7.30
C GLY A 94 -13.09 -2.09 -8.73
N ASP A 95 -14.40 -1.93 -8.98
CA ASP A 95 -14.93 -1.59 -10.30
C ASP A 95 -14.43 -0.23 -10.80
N MET A 96 -14.21 0.75 -9.91
CA MET A 96 -13.61 2.03 -10.29
C MET A 96 -12.15 1.87 -10.69
N ILE A 97 -11.36 1.19 -9.84
CA ILE A 97 -9.93 0.96 -10.10
C ILE A 97 -9.70 0.22 -11.41
N ARG A 98 -10.57 -0.73 -11.74
CA ARG A 98 -10.46 -1.54 -12.96
C ARG A 98 -10.36 -0.69 -14.23
N GLU A 99 -10.97 0.50 -14.23
CA GLU A 99 -11.03 1.40 -15.38
C GLU A 99 -9.89 2.45 -15.38
N TRP A 100 -9.03 2.45 -14.37
CA TRP A 100 -7.91 3.40 -14.27
C TRP A 100 -6.71 2.93 -15.07
N SER A 101 -5.89 3.89 -15.54
CA SER A 101 -4.66 3.60 -16.28
C SER A 101 -3.49 3.51 -15.31
N LEU A 102 -3.37 2.39 -14.61
CA LEU A 102 -2.27 2.19 -13.67
C LEU A 102 -0.96 1.92 -14.42
N GLY A 103 0.16 2.27 -13.78
CA GLY A 103 1.51 1.89 -14.25
C GLY A 103 2.06 0.71 -13.45
N PRO A 104 3.38 0.47 -13.47
CA PRO A 104 4.01 -0.53 -12.62
C PRO A 104 3.92 -0.11 -11.15
N ALA A 105 2.76 -0.37 -10.55
CA ALA A 105 2.46 0.02 -9.18
C ALA A 105 2.60 -1.17 -8.24
N LEU A 106 3.24 -0.91 -7.11
CA LEU A 106 3.15 -1.68 -5.87
C LEU A 106 2.16 -0.99 -4.95
N VAL A 107 1.21 -1.75 -4.40
CA VAL A 107 0.38 -1.32 -3.28
C VAL A 107 0.78 -2.09 -2.03
N TYR A 108 0.99 -1.38 -0.94
CA TYR A 108 0.84 -1.95 0.40
C TYR A 108 -0.40 -1.34 1.06
N ALA A 109 -1.35 -2.18 1.42
CA ALA A 109 -2.59 -1.78 2.06
C ALA A 109 -2.58 -2.17 3.54
N SER A 110 -2.29 -1.20 4.41
CA SER A 110 -2.54 -1.28 5.85
C SER A 110 -4.04 -1.12 6.10
N THR A 111 -4.80 -2.15 5.74
CA THR A 111 -6.24 -2.06 5.52
C THR A 111 -6.87 -3.45 5.53
N CYS A 112 -8.02 -3.57 6.19
CA CYS A 112 -8.77 -4.82 6.31
C CYS A 112 -9.22 -5.39 4.94
N LEU A 113 -9.16 -6.71 4.80
CA LEU A 113 -9.94 -7.51 3.83
C LEU A 113 -9.69 -7.27 2.33
N THR A 114 -8.84 -6.34 1.92
CA THR A 114 -8.68 -5.96 0.49
C THR A 114 -8.10 -7.07 -0.40
N THR A 115 -7.53 -8.12 0.20
CA THR A 115 -7.07 -9.34 -0.50
C THR A 115 -7.99 -10.54 -0.31
N LYS A 116 -9.16 -10.35 0.33
CA LYS A 116 -10.11 -11.42 0.59
C LYS A 116 -10.84 -11.87 -0.68
N LEU A 117 -10.71 -13.16 -0.98
CA LEU A 117 -11.37 -13.80 -2.12
C LEU A 117 -12.42 -14.83 -1.69
N VAL A 118 -12.25 -15.45 -0.53
CA VAL A 118 -13.14 -16.53 -0.08
C VAL A 118 -14.48 -15.96 0.34
N GLY A 119 -15.55 -16.43 -0.32
CA GLY A 119 -16.92 -15.98 -0.08
C GLY A 119 -17.30 -14.70 -0.83
N GLU A 120 -16.37 -14.14 -1.61
CA GLU A 120 -16.55 -12.85 -2.29
C GLU A 120 -16.75 -13.03 -3.80
N LYS A 121 -17.38 -12.03 -4.43
CA LYS A 121 -17.46 -11.98 -5.89
C LYS A 121 -16.09 -11.57 -6.44
N ILE A 122 -15.41 -12.50 -7.11
CA ILE A 122 -14.09 -12.25 -7.73
C ILE A 122 -14.09 -10.98 -8.59
N ALA A 123 -15.15 -10.74 -9.36
CA ALA A 123 -15.28 -9.57 -10.23
C ALA A 123 -15.26 -8.23 -9.47
N GLY A 124 -15.69 -8.21 -8.20
CA GLY A 124 -15.65 -7.02 -7.35
C GLY A 124 -14.40 -6.92 -6.50
N SER A 125 -13.51 -7.93 -6.51
CA SER A 125 -12.32 -7.94 -5.66
C SER A 125 -11.42 -6.74 -5.93
N PHE A 126 -11.13 -5.98 -4.87
CA PHE A 126 -10.35 -4.76 -4.97
C PHE A 126 -8.92 -5.03 -5.49
N SER A 127 -8.20 -5.94 -4.84
CA SER A 127 -6.83 -6.30 -5.23
C SER A 127 -6.73 -6.94 -6.61
N LEU A 128 -7.70 -7.76 -7.03
CA LEU A 128 -7.68 -8.34 -8.39
C LEU A 128 -8.03 -7.32 -9.47
N ASN A 129 -8.94 -6.39 -9.19
CA ASN A 129 -9.21 -5.30 -10.14
C ASN A 129 -8.04 -4.33 -10.27
N PHE A 130 -7.26 -4.11 -9.21
CA PHE A 130 -5.97 -3.42 -9.31
C PHE A 130 -5.00 -4.11 -10.28
N LEU A 131 -4.85 -5.44 -10.18
CA LEU A 131 -4.00 -6.19 -11.11
C LEU A 131 -4.55 -6.14 -12.54
N HIS A 132 -5.88 -6.21 -12.71
CA HIS A 132 -6.51 -6.06 -14.03
C HIS A 132 -6.26 -4.68 -14.66
N ALA A 133 -6.17 -3.63 -13.85
CA ALA A 133 -5.92 -2.26 -14.29
C ALA A 133 -4.44 -1.99 -14.65
N GLY A 134 -3.57 -3.01 -14.59
CA GLY A 134 -2.14 -2.89 -14.94
C GLY A 134 -1.21 -2.79 -13.73
N GLY A 135 -1.74 -2.78 -12.50
CA GLY A 135 -0.94 -2.87 -11.29
C GLY A 135 -0.16 -4.19 -11.21
N VAL A 136 1.06 -4.15 -10.68
CA VAL A 136 1.97 -5.31 -10.74
C VAL A 136 1.97 -6.12 -9.46
N CYS A 137 1.90 -5.45 -8.30
CA CYS A 137 1.92 -6.15 -7.02
C CYS A 137 1.01 -5.47 -5.98
N TYR A 138 0.22 -6.29 -5.28
CA TYR A 138 -0.67 -5.85 -4.21
C TYR A 138 -0.42 -6.66 -2.94
N VAL A 139 -0.07 -5.98 -1.87
CA VAL A 139 0.10 -6.55 -0.52
C VAL A 139 -1.02 -6.04 0.37
N GLY A 140 -1.75 -6.94 1.03
CA GLY A 140 -2.84 -6.56 1.94
C GLY A 140 -3.42 -7.72 2.74
N ALA A 141 -4.33 -7.40 3.66
CA ALA A 141 -4.92 -8.35 4.60
C ALA A 141 -6.09 -9.15 4.00
N ASN A 142 -6.06 -10.47 4.17
CA ASN A 142 -7.13 -11.40 3.79
C ASN A 142 -8.19 -11.55 4.92
N GLN A 143 -7.91 -11.00 6.10
CA GLN A 143 -8.78 -10.99 7.29
C GLN A 143 -8.90 -9.56 7.84
N PRO A 144 -9.74 -9.31 8.86
CA PRO A 144 -9.78 -8.02 9.53
C PRO A 144 -8.43 -7.74 10.21
N SER A 145 -7.68 -6.79 9.69
CA SER A 145 -6.37 -6.44 10.24
C SER A 145 -6.48 -5.65 11.53
N SER A 146 -5.63 -5.99 12.49
CA SER A 146 -5.56 -5.29 13.77
C SER A 146 -4.38 -4.34 13.79
N ASP A 147 -4.62 -3.13 14.27
CA ASP A 147 -3.57 -2.20 14.69
C ASP A 147 -3.82 -1.73 16.14
N SER A 148 -2.80 -1.18 16.79
CA SER A 148 -2.92 -0.62 18.13
C SER A 148 -1.99 0.57 18.33
N LEU A 149 -2.45 1.54 19.11
CA LEU A 149 -1.65 2.71 19.43
C LEU A 149 -0.79 2.48 20.66
N VAL A 150 0.52 2.66 20.52
CA VAL A 150 1.45 2.74 21.65
C VAL A 150 1.93 4.19 21.77
N MET A 151 1.40 4.93 22.75
CA MET A 151 1.89 6.27 23.05
C MET A 151 3.07 6.21 24.01
N VAL A 152 4.25 6.62 23.54
CA VAL A 152 5.44 6.81 24.36
C VAL A 152 5.77 8.31 24.40
N PRO A 153 6.22 8.88 25.53
CA PRO A 153 6.65 10.28 25.55
C PRO A 153 7.72 10.55 24.47
N GLY A 154 7.37 11.37 23.48
CA GLY A 154 8.27 11.71 22.36
C GLY A 154 8.28 10.72 21.19
N ALA A 155 7.54 9.61 21.24
CA ALA A 155 7.44 8.65 20.14
C ALA A 155 6.05 8.01 20.04
N MET A 156 5.57 7.82 18.81
CA MET A 156 4.39 7.00 18.54
C MET A 156 4.79 5.96 17.49
N PRO A 157 5.45 4.85 17.88
CA PRO A 157 5.84 3.82 16.93
C PRO A 157 4.60 3.15 16.32
N ALA A 158 4.73 2.74 15.06
CA ALA A 158 3.76 1.88 14.40
C ALA A 158 3.63 0.54 15.14
N ASN A 159 2.44 -0.06 15.11
CA ASN A 159 2.24 -1.44 15.54
C ASN A 159 1.46 -2.19 14.45
N GLY A 160 1.12 -3.46 14.68
CA GLY A 160 0.20 -4.20 13.82
C GLY A 160 0.54 -4.16 12.33
N CYS A 161 -0.47 -3.91 11.50
CA CYS A 161 -0.31 -3.82 10.05
C CYS A 161 0.55 -2.63 9.62
N ASP A 162 0.48 -1.50 10.31
CA ASP A 162 1.28 -0.32 9.96
C ASP A 162 2.78 -0.59 10.12
N ARG A 163 3.16 -1.30 11.19
CA ARG A 163 4.57 -1.66 11.44
C ARG A 163 5.09 -2.61 10.38
N LEU A 164 4.29 -3.59 9.96
CA LEU A 164 4.67 -4.48 8.86
C LEU A 164 4.84 -3.69 7.56
N GLY A 165 3.99 -2.71 7.28
CA GLY A 165 4.09 -1.81 6.13
C GLY A 165 5.35 -0.96 6.15
N GLU A 166 5.68 -0.37 7.30
CA GLU A 166 6.90 0.43 7.49
C GLU A 166 8.18 -0.38 7.23
N ILE A 167 8.28 -1.58 7.83
CA ILE A 167 9.44 -2.47 7.64
C ILE A 167 9.53 -2.89 6.16
N PHE A 168 8.40 -3.28 5.57
CA PHE A 168 8.34 -3.67 4.16
C PHE A 168 8.81 -2.55 3.23
N LEU A 169 8.25 -1.35 3.34
CA LEU A 169 8.64 -0.21 2.51
C LEU A 169 10.09 0.22 2.76
N THR A 170 10.62 0.02 3.97
CA THR A 170 12.05 0.24 4.25
C THR A 170 12.93 -0.66 3.39
N HIS A 171 12.63 -1.96 3.29
CA HIS A 171 13.41 -2.88 2.46
C HIS A 171 13.26 -2.61 0.96
N ILE A 172 12.06 -2.22 0.52
CA ILE A 172 11.86 -1.80 -0.87
C ILE A 172 12.76 -0.59 -1.18
N VAL A 173 12.70 0.44 -0.35
CA VAL A 173 13.21 1.77 -0.68
C VAL A 173 14.68 1.94 -0.32
N LYS A 174 15.10 1.49 0.87
CA LYS A 174 16.48 1.66 1.34
C LYS A 174 17.38 0.52 0.90
N ASP A 175 16.86 -0.70 0.94
CA ASP A 175 17.66 -1.89 0.69
C ASP A 175 17.56 -2.37 -0.77
N ASN A 176 16.71 -1.74 -1.59
CA ASN A 176 16.53 -2.06 -3.01
C ASN A 176 16.18 -3.54 -3.24
N MET A 177 15.27 -4.08 -2.43
CA MET A 177 14.82 -5.46 -2.55
C MET A 177 13.64 -5.60 -3.52
N ASP A 178 13.58 -6.73 -4.23
CA ASP A 178 12.35 -7.15 -4.90
C ASP A 178 11.22 -7.36 -3.88
N VAL A 179 9.97 -7.23 -4.33
CA VAL A 179 8.80 -7.22 -3.45
C VAL A 179 8.65 -8.52 -2.66
N GLY A 180 8.93 -9.66 -3.27
CA GLY A 180 8.84 -10.96 -2.63
C GLY A 180 9.87 -11.12 -1.51
N THR A 181 11.12 -10.74 -1.77
CA THR A 181 12.20 -10.75 -0.79
C THR A 181 11.90 -9.77 0.35
N ALA A 182 11.57 -8.52 0.02
CA ALA A 182 11.22 -7.48 0.99
C ALA A 182 10.06 -7.94 1.91
N PHE A 183 9.00 -8.51 1.32
CA PHE A 183 7.84 -8.95 2.09
C PHE A 183 8.15 -10.14 2.99
N LYS A 184 8.94 -11.12 2.50
CA LYS A 184 9.40 -12.25 3.32
C LYS A 184 10.23 -11.78 4.51
N VAL A 185 11.20 -10.89 4.29
CA VAL A 185 12.07 -10.35 5.35
C VAL A 185 11.23 -9.56 6.34
N ALA A 186 10.40 -8.63 5.86
CA ALA A 186 9.54 -7.80 6.70
C ALA A 186 8.62 -8.64 7.60
N LYS A 187 8.02 -9.71 7.08
CA LYS A 187 7.20 -10.62 7.88
C LYS A 187 7.99 -11.30 8.99
N ASN A 188 9.22 -11.76 8.71
CA ASN A 188 10.05 -12.43 9.71
C ASN A 188 10.52 -11.45 10.79
N GLU A 189 10.94 -10.24 10.40
CA GLU A 189 11.34 -9.19 11.34
C GLU A 189 10.16 -8.74 12.20
N PHE A 190 9.02 -8.48 11.59
CA PHE A 190 7.79 -8.14 12.30
C PHE A 190 7.39 -9.21 13.32
N LEU A 191 7.45 -10.49 12.95
CA LEU A 191 7.11 -11.58 13.87
C LEU A 191 8.11 -11.69 15.03
N ALA A 192 9.41 -11.48 14.76
CA ALA A 192 10.44 -11.46 15.78
C ALA A 192 10.28 -10.28 16.76
N GLU A 193 9.86 -9.11 16.27
CA GLU A 193 9.65 -7.91 17.06
C GLU A 193 8.37 -7.96 17.89
N THR A 194 7.25 -8.40 17.29
CA THR A 194 5.90 -8.21 17.87
C THR A 194 5.26 -9.48 18.40
N GLN A 195 5.72 -10.66 17.97
CA GLN A 195 5.05 -11.95 18.19
C GLN A 195 3.59 -12.01 17.69
N ASN A 196 3.18 -11.08 16.83
CA ASN A 196 1.82 -11.02 16.29
C ASN A 196 1.66 -11.97 15.09
N TYR A 197 1.31 -13.22 15.39
CA TYR A 197 1.04 -14.25 14.37
C TYR A 197 -0.18 -13.94 13.50
N PHE A 198 -1.12 -13.14 13.99
CA PHE A 198 -2.35 -12.83 13.27
C PHE A 198 -2.05 -11.94 12.06
N THR A 199 -1.39 -10.80 12.27
CA THR A 199 -0.95 -9.91 11.18
C THR A 199 0.06 -10.58 10.27
N TRP A 200 0.97 -11.38 10.85
CA TRP A 200 1.90 -12.19 10.06
C TRP A 200 1.16 -13.14 9.10
N TYR A 201 0.09 -13.81 9.55
CA TYR A 201 -0.61 -14.79 8.74
C TYR A 201 -1.54 -14.15 7.70
N GLU A 202 -2.29 -13.11 8.07
CA GLU A 202 -3.37 -12.56 7.23
C GLU A 202 -2.87 -11.78 6.01
N TYR A 203 -1.66 -11.22 6.08
CA TYR A 203 -1.08 -10.43 5.01
C TYR A 203 -0.54 -11.33 3.89
N VAL A 204 -1.05 -11.11 2.68
CA VAL A 204 -0.69 -11.85 1.48
C VAL A 204 -0.27 -10.90 0.35
N LEU A 205 0.44 -11.47 -0.62
CA LEU A 205 0.92 -10.79 -1.81
C LEU A 205 0.22 -11.42 -3.03
N TYR A 206 -0.40 -10.58 -3.86
CA TYR A 206 -0.87 -10.93 -5.20
C TYR A 206 -0.07 -10.18 -6.26
N GLY A 207 0.14 -10.79 -7.42
CA GLY A 207 0.93 -10.22 -8.52
C GLY A 207 2.35 -10.81 -8.58
N ASP A 208 3.29 -10.03 -9.11
CA ASP A 208 4.67 -10.49 -9.34
C ASP A 208 5.58 -10.22 -8.13
N PRO A 209 6.04 -11.26 -7.41
CA PRO A 209 7.00 -11.07 -6.32
C PRO A 209 8.39 -10.63 -6.80
N ALA A 210 8.74 -10.82 -8.07
CA ALA A 210 10.04 -10.42 -8.61
C ALA A 210 10.09 -8.93 -9.01
N LEU A 211 8.98 -8.20 -8.92
CA LEU A 211 8.96 -6.75 -9.12
C LEU A 211 9.96 -6.08 -8.19
N ASN A 212 10.78 -5.19 -8.72
CA ASN A 212 11.53 -4.24 -7.93
C ASN A 212 11.02 -2.82 -8.25
N PRO A 213 10.26 -2.18 -7.34
CA PRO A 213 9.70 -0.87 -7.55
C PRO A 213 10.64 0.25 -7.10
N TYR A 214 11.87 -0.04 -6.69
CA TYR A 214 12.87 0.97 -6.43
C TYR A 214 13.79 1.12 -7.64
N GLU A 215 13.92 2.34 -8.16
CA GLU A 215 14.87 2.64 -9.22
C GLU A 215 15.45 4.05 -9.05
N PRO A 216 16.74 4.15 -8.73
CA PRO A 216 17.51 5.33 -9.10
C PRO A 216 18.45 5.08 -10.30
N ASN A 217 18.58 3.84 -10.82
CA ASN A 217 19.61 3.47 -11.80
C ASN A 217 19.41 2.13 -12.59
N ASN A 218 18.22 1.51 -12.64
CA ASN A 218 18.06 0.37 -13.57
C ASN A 218 17.77 0.93 -14.97
N ASP A 219 18.74 0.84 -15.88
CA ASP A 219 18.60 1.17 -17.31
C ASP A 219 17.67 0.19 -18.06
N GLY A 220 16.64 -0.35 -17.41
CA GLY A 220 15.68 -1.27 -18.00
C GLY A 220 16.06 -2.74 -18.07
#